data_AF-A0A314UQF3-F1
#
_entry.id   AF-A0A314UQF3-F1
#
_cell.length_a   1.000
_cell.length_b   1.000
_cell.length_c   1.000
_cell.angle_alpha   90.00
_cell.angle_beta   90.00
_cell.angle_gamma   90.00
#
_symmetry.space_group_name_H-M   'P 1'
#
loop_
_entity.id
_entity.type
_entity.pdbx_description
1 polymer ?
#
loop_
_entity_poly.entity_id
_entity_poly.type
_entity_poly.pdbx_seq_one_letter_code
_entity_poly.pdbx_strand_id
1 'polypeptide(L)'
;MSMRKYMNPHSARVFGDRVWVIPFFASLIIFITLFFSGISGLFTSPHGGEQLPFDIISFSKSDDSNEYFVESDLKRSLETNGRSEIGAPRLAYLISGTKGDSHRMMRTLSAVYHPRNQYILHLDLEAPPRERLELASSVKVDPTFSEVENVRVMAQSNLVTYKGPTMIACTLQAISILLKESTEWDWFINLSASDYPLMTQDDLLHAFSNLSRNLNFIELMQITGWKLNQRAKPIIIDPGLYYQKNLTLHGPLSADHFLHHSSCLQVQLG
;
A
#
# COMPACT_ATOMS: atom_id res chain seq x y z
N MET A 1 79.16 26.01 -20.18
CA MET A 1 78.86 27.35 -19.62
C MET A 1 77.54 27.84 -20.21
N SER A 2 76.43 27.65 -19.48
CA SER A 2 75.19 28.45 -19.52
C SER A 2 74.12 27.71 -18.69
N MET A 3 74.14 27.94 -17.38
CA MET A 3 73.05 27.60 -16.46
C MET A 3 72.02 28.74 -16.54
N ARG A 4 70.82 28.47 -17.05
CA ARG A 4 69.68 29.39 -16.88
C ARG A 4 69.09 29.19 -15.49
N LYS A 5 69.35 30.15 -14.60
CA LYS A 5 68.58 30.38 -13.38
C LYS A 5 67.25 31.02 -13.78
N TYR A 6 66.13 30.48 -13.29
CA TYR A 6 64.85 31.20 -13.25
C TYR A 6 64.45 31.38 -11.79
N MET A 7 64.37 32.64 -11.37
CA MET A 7 63.79 33.09 -10.11
C MET A 7 62.26 33.16 -10.25
N ASN A 8 61.57 32.78 -9.18
CA ASN A 8 60.13 32.93 -8.93
C ASN A 8 59.64 34.39 -9.05
N PRO A 9 58.32 34.57 -9.20
CA PRO A 9 57.61 35.19 -8.08
C PRO A 9 56.27 34.53 -7.74
N HIS A 10 55.91 34.71 -6.46
CA HIS A 10 54.69 34.30 -5.78
C HIS A 10 53.38 34.61 -6.51
N SER A 11 52.43 33.69 -6.41
CA SER A 11 51.01 34.03 -6.27
C SER A 11 50.35 33.04 -5.32
N ALA A 12 50.45 33.32 -4.03
CA ALA A 12 49.58 32.75 -3.02
C ALA A 12 48.18 33.36 -3.23
N ARG A 13 47.31 32.68 -3.98
CA ARG A 13 45.87 32.97 -3.93
C ARG A 13 45.35 32.48 -2.59
N VAL A 14 45.22 33.42 -1.66
CA VAL A 14 44.35 33.30 -0.47
C VAL A 14 42.92 33.12 -0.98
N PHE A 15 42.48 31.87 -1.10
CA PHE A 15 41.05 31.57 -1.25
C PHE A 15 40.40 31.92 0.08
N GLY A 16 39.74 33.06 0.14
CA GLY A 16 39.11 33.56 1.36
C GLY A 16 37.96 32.67 1.82
N ASP A 17 37.96 32.37 3.12
CA ASP A 17 36.98 31.58 3.89
C ASP A 17 35.54 32.13 3.90
N ARG A 18 35.16 32.98 2.94
CA ARG A 18 33.91 33.75 2.97
C ARG A 18 32.87 33.33 1.93
N VAL A 19 33.14 32.28 1.15
CA VAL A 19 32.20 31.78 0.13
C VAL A 19 30.96 31.15 0.77
N TRP A 20 31.08 30.56 1.96
CA TRP A 20 29.95 30.00 2.74
C TRP A 20 29.11 31.05 3.46
N VAL A 21 29.62 32.27 3.57
CA VAL A 21 28.95 33.36 4.28
C VAL A 21 27.70 33.81 3.50
N ILE A 22 27.78 33.80 2.16
CA ILE A 22 26.68 34.19 1.27
C ILE A 22 25.47 33.25 1.36
N PRO A 23 25.60 31.90 1.21
CA PRO A 23 24.45 31.00 1.35
C PRO A 23 23.90 30.98 2.78
N PHE A 24 24.75 31.16 3.80
CA PHE A 24 24.32 31.24 5.19
C PHE A 24 23.41 32.46 5.44
N PHE A 25 23.82 33.66 4.99
CA PHE A 25 22.99 34.85 5.14
C PHE A 25 21.73 34.81 4.28
N ALA A 26 21.78 34.22 3.07
CA ALA A 26 20.58 34.02 2.26
C ALA A 26 19.56 33.10 2.96
N SER A 27 20.02 31.98 3.53
CA SER A 27 19.16 31.08 4.32
C SER A 27 18.62 31.75 5.59
N LEU A 28 19.45 32.56 6.26
CA LEU A 28 19.06 33.29 7.46
C LEU A 28 17.97 34.33 7.17
N ILE A 29 18.08 35.05 6.04
CA ILE A 29 17.07 36.02 5.61
C ILE A 29 15.74 35.31 5.34
N ILE A 30 15.74 34.18 4.61
CA ILE A 30 14.52 33.41 4.32
C ILE A 30 13.87 32.93 5.63
N PHE A 31 14.67 32.42 6.57
CA PHE A 31 14.18 31.98 7.88
C PHE A 31 13.57 33.14 8.68
N ILE A 32 14.23 34.29 8.70
CA ILE A 32 13.72 35.51 9.36
C ILE A 32 12.41 35.95 8.72
N THR A 33 12.29 35.93 7.38
CA THR A 33 11.04 36.31 6.70
C THR A 33 9.88 35.38 7.02
N LEU A 34 10.13 34.06 7.12
CA LEU A 34 9.11 33.08 7.50
C LEU A 34 8.73 33.21 8.99
N PHE A 35 9.71 33.49 9.84
CA PHE A 35 9.50 33.68 11.28
C PHE A 35 8.69 34.95 11.56
N PHE A 36 9.02 36.08 10.92
CA PHE A 36 8.23 37.30 11.02
C PHE A 36 6.86 37.19 10.34
N SER A 37 6.72 36.42 9.26
CA SER A 37 5.41 36.06 8.69
C SER A 37 4.55 35.24 9.67
N GLY A 38 5.17 34.44 10.54
CA GLY A 38 4.47 33.67 11.58
C GLY A 38 4.12 34.51 12.82
N ILE A 39 4.95 35.50 13.16
CA ILE A 39 4.75 36.39 14.32
C ILE A 39 3.82 37.56 13.99
N SER A 40 3.98 38.16 12.81
CA SER A 40 3.06 39.16 12.27
C SER A 40 1.91 38.44 11.58
N GLY A 41 1.03 37.84 12.38
CA GLY A 41 -0.26 37.33 11.94
C GLY A 41 -1.14 38.42 11.32
N LEU A 42 -0.85 38.80 10.08
CA LEU A 42 -1.75 39.54 9.19
C LEU A 42 -2.68 38.57 8.45
N PHE A 43 -3.25 37.63 9.21
CA PHE A 43 -4.53 36.99 8.92
C PHE A 43 -5.21 36.74 10.26
N THR A 44 -5.55 37.82 10.98
CA THR A 44 -6.61 37.73 11.97
C THR A 44 -7.94 37.61 11.22
N SER A 45 -8.51 36.41 11.30
CA SER A 45 -9.94 36.15 11.18
C SER A 45 -10.74 37.13 12.05
N PRO A 46 -11.90 37.67 11.61
CA PRO A 46 -12.88 38.18 12.53
C PRO A 46 -13.83 37.03 12.94
N HIS A 47 -14.04 36.94 14.27
CA HIS A 47 -14.95 36.03 15.00
C HIS A 47 -14.34 34.63 15.27
N GLY A 48 -14.01 34.21 16.47
CA GLY A 48 -14.16 34.78 17.82
C GLY A 48 -14.38 33.62 18.81
N GLY A 49 -13.46 33.43 19.77
CA GLY A 49 -13.61 32.60 20.99
C GLY A 49 -13.84 31.09 20.78
N GLU A 50 -13.43 30.15 21.62
CA GLU A 50 -12.73 30.13 22.90
C GLU A 50 -12.01 28.76 23.01
N GLN A 51 -10.89 28.78 23.71
CA GLN A 51 -10.28 27.74 24.54
C GLN A 51 -10.84 26.31 24.42
N LEU A 52 -9.94 25.38 24.08
CA LEU A 52 -10.12 23.93 24.25
C LEU A 52 -10.10 23.56 25.75
N PRO A 53 -11.10 22.82 26.22
CA PRO A 53 -10.87 21.72 27.13
C PRO A 53 -11.19 20.41 26.42
N PHE A 54 -10.31 19.43 26.60
CA PHE A 54 -10.60 18.03 26.38
C PHE A 54 -11.85 17.65 27.16
N ASP A 55 -12.96 17.35 26.49
CA ASP A 55 -14.06 16.56 27.06
C ASP A 55 -14.86 15.86 25.96
N ILE A 56 -14.77 14.53 26.01
CA ILE A 56 -15.80 13.51 25.72
C ILE A 56 -17.11 14.05 25.11
N ILE A 57 -17.35 13.76 23.83
CA ILE A 57 -18.67 13.91 23.18
C ILE A 57 -19.10 12.47 22.82
N SER A 58 -19.81 11.72 23.66
CA SER A 58 -21.24 11.84 23.99
C SER A 58 -22.10 12.24 22.79
N PHE A 59 -22.60 11.21 22.12
CA PHE A 59 -23.73 11.19 21.20
C PHE A 59 -24.77 12.30 21.50
N SER A 60 -24.83 13.34 20.66
CA SER A 60 -25.97 14.23 20.59
C SER A 60 -26.47 14.33 19.15
N LYS A 61 -27.72 13.91 19.02
CA LYS A 61 -28.55 13.87 17.82
C LYS A 61 -28.72 15.29 17.24
N SER A 62 -28.34 15.49 15.99
CA SER A 62 -28.77 16.62 15.17
C SER A 62 -29.53 16.11 13.96
N ASP A 63 -30.85 16.32 13.98
CA ASP A 63 -31.74 16.08 12.85
C ASP A 63 -31.51 17.15 11.75
N ASP A 64 -31.84 16.74 10.52
CA ASP A 64 -31.96 17.54 9.28
C ASP A 64 -30.68 17.97 8.54
N SER A 65 -30.11 17.01 7.80
CA SER A 65 -30.00 17.17 6.34
C SER A 65 -29.86 15.79 5.67
N ASN A 66 -30.54 15.61 4.54
CA ASN A 66 -30.60 14.37 3.74
C ASN A 66 -29.23 14.02 3.12
N GLU A 67 -28.29 13.54 3.93
CA GLU A 67 -27.17 12.74 3.46
C GLU A 67 -27.59 11.27 3.47
N TYR A 68 -27.40 10.58 2.35
CA TYR A 68 -27.64 9.15 2.17
C TYR A 68 -26.71 8.37 3.12
N PHE A 69 -27.14 8.20 4.37
CA PHE A 69 -26.29 7.77 5.47
C PHE A 69 -26.55 6.30 5.81
N VAL A 70 -25.54 5.47 5.51
CA VAL A 70 -25.51 4.00 5.67
C VAL A 70 -25.72 3.57 7.13
N GLU A 71 -25.68 4.49 8.08
CA GLU A 71 -25.80 4.19 9.51
C GLU A 71 -27.16 3.60 9.90
N SER A 72 -28.23 3.94 9.17
CA SER A 72 -29.55 3.34 9.38
C SER A 72 -29.60 1.87 8.96
N ASP A 73 -28.88 1.48 7.91
CA ASP A 73 -28.72 0.08 7.49
C ASP A 73 -27.72 -0.67 8.38
N LEU A 74 -26.68 0.02 8.87
CA LEU A 74 -25.74 -0.53 9.83
C LEU A 74 -26.43 -0.89 11.14
N LYS A 75 -27.24 0.04 11.68
CA LYS A 75 -28.03 -0.20 12.90
C LYS A 75 -29.04 -1.33 12.70
N ARG A 76 -29.71 -1.37 11.55
CA ARG A 76 -30.63 -2.46 11.20
C ARG A 76 -29.92 -3.82 11.11
N SER A 77 -28.74 -3.88 10.49
CA SER A 77 -27.91 -5.09 10.36
C SER A 77 -27.40 -5.62 11.70
N LEU A 78 -27.03 -4.70 12.61
CA LEU A 78 -26.64 -5.03 13.99
C LEU A 78 -27.82 -5.59 14.80
N GLU A 79 -29.04 -5.07 14.58
CA GLU A 79 -30.23 -5.49 15.32
C GLU A 79 -30.92 -6.75 14.74
N THR A 80 -30.79 -7.04 13.44
CA THR A 80 -31.46 -8.21 12.81
C THR A 80 -30.71 -9.54 12.92
N ASN A 81 -29.41 -9.52 13.19
CA ASN A 81 -28.59 -10.74 13.28
C ASN A 81 -28.12 -11.01 14.71
N GLY A 82 -29.06 -11.10 15.67
CA GLY A 82 -28.84 -11.54 17.06
C GLY A 82 -28.34 -12.99 17.23
N ARG A 83 -27.76 -13.56 16.17
CA ARG A 83 -26.90 -14.75 16.16
C ARG A 83 -25.63 -14.40 15.38
N SER A 84 -24.85 -13.46 15.89
CA SER A 84 -23.41 -13.49 15.59
C SER A 84 -22.93 -14.85 16.07
N GLU A 85 -22.31 -15.67 15.21
CA GLU A 85 -21.69 -16.90 15.68
C GLU A 85 -20.78 -16.52 16.86
N ILE A 86 -20.97 -17.18 18.01
CA ILE A 86 -20.46 -16.77 19.34
C ILE A 86 -18.92 -16.82 19.42
N GLY A 87 -18.22 -17.05 18.30
CA GLY A 87 -16.77 -17.16 18.20
C GLY A 87 -16.07 -15.88 17.73
N ALA A 88 -14.81 -15.74 18.17
CA ALA A 88 -13.88 -14.78 17.57
C ALA A 88 -13.78 -15.00 16.06
N PRO A 89 -13.78 -13.92 15.26
CA PRO A 89 -13.75 -14.05 13.81
C PRO A 89 -12.49 -14.73 13.30
N ARG A 90 -12.57 -15.22 12.07
CA ARG A 90 -11.43 -15.78 11.34
C ARG A 90 -11.14 -14.88 10.16
N LEU A 91 -9.88 -14.45 10.05
CA LEU A 91 -9.46 -13.51 9.01
C LEU A 91 -8.60 -14.23 7.97
N ALA A 92 -8.77 -13.85 6.72
CA ALA A 92 -7.92 -14.30 5.62
C ALA A 92 -7.11 -13.13 5.09
N TYR A 93 -5.78 -13.26 5.11
CA TYR A 93 -4.85 -12.22 4.69
C TYR A 93 -4.19 -12.58 3.37
N LEU A 94 -4.14 -11.62 2.46
CA LEU A 94 -3.18 -11.60 1.35
C LEU A 94 -2.07 -10.61 1.70
N ILE A 95 -0.83 -11.05 1.74
CA ILE A 95 0.35 -10.17 1.86
C ILE A 95 1.09 -10.21 0.52
N SER A 96 1.09 -9.08 -0.19
CA SER A 96 1.73 -8.93 -1.49
C SER A 96 3.04 -8.16 -1.40
N GLY A 97 4.07 -8.61 -2.10
CA GLY A 97 5.35 -7.91 -2.19
C GLY A 97 5.95 -7.99 -3.59
N THR A 98 6.98 -7.17 -3.81
CA THR A 98 7.77 -7.17 -5.04
C THR A 98 9.24 -7.46 -4.73
N LYS A 99 10.14 -7.27 -5.70
CA LYS A 99 11.58 -7.48 -5.56
C LYS A 99 12.14 -6.83 -4.29
N GLY A 100 12.78 -7.64 -3.44
CA GLY A 100 13.43 -7.21 -2.20
C GLY A 100 12.51 -7.08 -0.99
N ASP A 101 11.22 -7.40 -1.12
CA ASP A 101 10.26 -7.29 -0.02
C ASP A 101 10.12 -8.57 0.82
N SER A 102 10.74 -9.68 0.45
CA SER A 102 10.63 -10.97 1.17
C SER A 102 10.76 -10.86 2.69
N HIS A 103 11.78 -10.17 3.19
CA HIS A 103 11.96 -9.94 4.63
C HIS A 103 10.87 -9.07 5.26
N ARG A 104 10.39 -8.04 4.54
CA ARG A 104 9.31 -7.17 5.02
C ARG A 104 7.99 -7.93 5.08
N MET A 105 7.72 -8.78 4.09
CA MET A 105 6.56 -9.66 4.09
C MET A 105 6.58 -10.60 5.31
N MET A 106 7.72 -11.23 5.60
CA MET A 106 7.86 -12.09 6.79
C MET A 106 7.66 -11.31 8.09
N ARG A 107 8.17 -10.07 8.17
CA ARG A 107 7.94 -9.17 9.30
C ARG A 107 6.45 -8.85 9.46
N THR A 108 5.76 -8.47 8.39
CA THR A 108 4.33 -8.16 8.42
C THR A 108 3.51 -9.39 8.80
N LEU A 109 3.80 -10.56 8.21
CA LEU A 109 3.18 -11.83 8.57
C LEU A 109 3.31 -12.12 10.06
N SER A 110 4.53 -12.00 10.61
CA SER A 110 4.78 -12.23 12.04
C SER A 110 3.97 -11.30 12.94
N ALA A 111 3.74 -10.05 12.51
CA ALA A 111 2.99 -9.06 13.28
C ALA A 111 1.48 -9.30 13.28
N VAL A 112 0.93 -9.89 12.20
CA VAL A 112 -0.52 -10.19 12.07
C VAL A 112 -0.86 -11.66 12.32
N TYR A 113 0.12 -12.50 12.68
CA TYR A 113 -0.05 -13.94 12.77
C TYR A 113 -0.97 -14.34 13.94
N HIS A 114 -1.92 -15.23 13.66
CA HIS A 114 -2.77 -15.87 14.64
C HIS A 114 -3.21 -17.24 14.10
N PRO A 115 -3.20 -18.32 14.90
CA PRO A 115 -3.43 -19.70 14.42
C PRO A 115 -4.83 -19.94 13.83
N ARG A 116 -5.82 -19.10 14.15
CA ARG A 116 -7.18 -19.17 13.59
C ARG A 116 -7.32 -18.58 12.19
N ASN A 117 -6.37 -17.75 11.77
CA ASN A 117 -6.43 -17.01 10.52
C ASN A 117 -5.72 -17.79 9.41
N GLN A 118 -5.94 -17.35 8.17
CA GLN A 118 -5.29 -17.91 6.99
C GLN A 118 -4.48 -16.85 6.27
N TYR A 119 -3.33 -17.24 5.72
CA TYR A 119 -2.39 -16.31 5.12
C TYR A 119 -1.92 -16.81 3.76
N ILE A 120 -2.02 -15.93 2.76
CA ILE A 120 -1.40 -16.11 1.45
C ILE A 120 -0.33 -15.04 1.25
N LEU A 121 0.88 -15.49 0.95
CA LEU A 121 1.98 -14.64 0.53
C LEU A 121 2.10 -14.68 -1.00
N HIS A 122 2.08 -13.51 -1.63
CA HIS A 122 2.35 -13.35 -3.06
C HIS A 122 3.58 -12.48 -3.28
N LEU A 123 4.62 -13.07 -3.86
CA LEU A 123 5.80 -12.34 -4.33
C LEU A 123 5.79 -12.38 -5.85
N ASP A 124 5.74 -11.20 -6.47
CA ASP A 124 5.54 -11.04 -7.92
C ASP A 124 6.73 -11.54 -8.77
N LEU A 125 6.60 -11.45 -10.10
CA LEU A 125 7.64 -11.83 -11.05
C LEU A 125 8.80 -10.82 -11.18
N GLU A 126 8.72 -9.64 -10.57
CA GLU A 126 9.88 -8.73 -10.52
C GLU A 126 10.94 -9.28 -9.56
N ALA A 127 10.52 -10.02 -8.53
CA ALA A 127 11.41 -10.72 -7.63
C ALA A 127 12.09 -11.93 -8.33
N PRO A 128 13.43 -12.08 -8.18
CA PRO A 128 14.15 -13.18 -8.79
C PRO A 128 13.66 -14.54 -8.23
N PRO A 129 13.74 -15.64 -9.02
CA PRO A 129 13.30 -16.97 -8.56
C PRO A 129 13.94 -17.41 -7.24
N ARG A 130 15.20 -17.02 -7.00
CA ARG A 130 15.91 -17.29 -5.75
C ARG A 130 15.20 -16.69 -4.54
N GLU A 131 14.78 -15.43 -4.60
CA GLU A 131 14.10 -14.75 -3.49
C GLU A 131 12.73 -15.41 -3.20
N ARG A 132 12.00 -15.80 -4.24
CA ARG A 132 10.72 -16.51 -4.11
C ARG A 132 10.90 -17.89 -3.45
N LEU A 133 11.94 -18.62 -3.82
CA LEU A 133 12.28 -19.91 -3.20
C LEU A 133 12.73 -19.72 -1.74
N GLU A 134 13.51 -18.68 -1.44
CA GLU A 134 13.95 -18.35 -0.09
C GLU A 134 12.75 -17.99 0.81
N LEU A 135 11.78 -17.21 0.31
CA LEU A 135 10.53 -16.91 1.03
C LEU A 135 9.74 -18.20 1.33
N ALA A 136 9.52 -19.04 0.31
CA ALA A 136 8.80 -20.30 0.47
C ALA A 136 9.52 -21.27 1.44
N SER A 137 10.85 -21.29 1.41
CA SER A 137 11.65 -22.09 2.34
C SER A 137 11.57 -21.55 3.76
N SER A 138 11.62 -20.22 3.93
CA SER A 138 11.52 -19.57 5.24
C SER A 138 10.19 -19.87 5.92
N VAL A 139 9.08 -19.83 5.19
CA VAL A 139 7.76 -20.20 5.72
C VAL A 139 7.70 -21.68 6.12
N LYS A 140 8.28 -22.58 5.32
CA LYS A 140 8.27 -24.02 5.61
C LYS A 140 9.16 -24.42 6.80
N VAL A 141 10.24 -23.68 7.03
CA VAL A 141 11.21 -23.96 8.10
C VAL A 141 10.73 -23.43 9.44
N ASP A 142 9.87 -22.40 9.46
CA ASP A 142 9.34 -21.85 10.70
C ASP A 142 8.46 -22.89 11.42
N PRO A 143 8.79 -23.30 12.66
CA PRO A 143 8.05 -24.32 13.38
C PRO A 143 6.59 -23.93 13.58
N THR A 144 6.31 -22.64 13.82
CA THR A 144 4.97 -22.11 14.09
C THR A 144 4.06 -22.28 12.88
N PHE A 145 4.56 -21.94 11.69
CA PHE A 145 3.77 -22.04 10.46
C PHE A 145 3.66 -23.49 9.98
N SER A 146 4.69 -24.30 10.24
CA SER A 146 4.69 -25.73 9.88
C SER A 146 3.72 -26.56 10.73
N GLU A 147 3.50 -26.19 11.99
CA GLU A 147 2.60 -26.92 12.89
C GLU A 147 1.12 -26.62 12.59
N VAL A 148 0.80 -25.36 12.32
CA VAL A 148 -0.59 -24.92 12.08
C VAL A 148 -1.01 -25.04 10.61
N GLU A 149 -0.05 -25.01 9.69
CA GLU A 149 -0.25 -25.13 8.24
C GLU A 149 -1.22 -24.10 7.64
N ASN A 150 -1.33 -22.92 8.25
CA ASN A 150 -2.24 -21.84 7.83
C ASN A 150 -1.57 -20.73 7.01
N VAL A 151 -0.30 -20.87 6.65
CA VAL A 151 0.46 -19.93 5.81
C VAL A 151 0.89 -20.59 4.51
N ARG A 152 0.56 -19.96 3.38
CA ARG A 152 0.91 -20.46 2.05
C ARG A 152 1.60 -19.39 1.21
N VAL A 153 2.61 -19.79 0.45
CA VAL A 153 3.19 -18.97 -0.62
C VAL A 153 2.56 -19.35 -1.96
N MET A 154 2.07 -18.38 -2.72
CA MET A 154 1.50 -18.63 -4.05
C MET A 154 2.56 -19.23 -4.98
N ALA A 155 2.26 -20.41 -5.55
CA ALA A 155 3.17 -21.10 -6.46
C ALA A 155 3.30 -20.39 -7.81
N GLN A 156 2.19 -19.85 -8.31
CA GLN A 156 2.15 -19.07 -9.54
C GLN A 156 2.28 -17.58 -9.18
N SER A 157 3.49 -17.04 -9.38
CA SER A 157 3.72 -15.60 -9.36
C SER A 157 3.26 -14.99 -10.68
N ASN A 158 2.50 -13.90 -10.62
CA ASN A 158 2.21 -13.08 -11.79
C ASN A 158 3.07 -11.81 -11.75
N LEU A 159 3.27 -11.20 -12.91
CA LEU A 159 3.82 -9.84 -12.95
C LEU A 159 2.70 -8.88 -12.56
N VAL A 160 2.94 -8.06 -11.53
CA VAL A 160 1.96 -7.09 -11.05
C VAL A 160 2.37 -5.72 -11.54
N THR A 161 1.61 -5.16 -12.46
CA THR A 161 1.82 -3.79 -12.93
C THR A 161 1.04 -2.82 -12.05
N TYR A 162 1.70 -1.76 -11.59
CA TYR A 162 1.02 -0.69 -10.87
C TYR A 162 -0.11 -0.08 -11.71
N LYS A 163 -1.32 0.03 -11.13
CA LYS A 163 -2.58 0.43 -11.79
C LYS A 163 -3.05 -0.48 -12.92
N GLY A 164 -2.36 -1.59 -13.18
CA GLY A 164 -2.78 -2.58 -14.16
C GLY A 164 -3.85 -3.53 -13.64
N PRO A 165 -4.66 -4.13 -14.52
CA PRO A 165 -5.59 -5.21 -14.18
C PRO A 165 -4.91 -6.42 -13.50
N THR A 166 -3.62 -6.67 -13.73
CA THR A 166 -2.85 -7.74 -13.07
C THR A 166 -2.85 -7.63 -11.55
N MET A 167 -2.89 -6.42 -11.00
CA MET A 167 -2.97 -6.19 -9.56
C MET A 167 -4.25 -6.81 -8.97
N ILE A 168 -5.40 -6.56 -9.60
CA ILE A 168 -6.69 -7.11 -9.17
C ILE A 168 -6.73 -8.62 -9.46
N ALA A 169 -6.19 -9.05 -10.60
CA ALA A 169 -6.14 -10.47 -10.96
C ALA A 169 -5.37 -11.30 -9.91
N CYS A 170 -4.27 -10.77 -9.36
CA CYS A 170 -3.53 -11.43 -8.28
C CYS A 170 -4.37 -11.55 -6.99
N THR A 171 -5.07 -10.49 -6.61
CA THR A 171 -5.95 -10.51 -5.45
C THR A 171 -7.07 -11.55 -5.62
N LEU A 172 -7.72 -11.58 -6.79
CA LEU A 172 -8.75 -12.57 -7.11
C LEU A 172 -8.21 -13.99 -7.11
N GLN A 173 -6.98 -14.19 -7.61
CA GLN A 173 -6.33 -15.49 -7.56
C GLN A 173 -6.07 -15.94 -6.12
N ALA A 174 -5.59 -15.05 -5.24
CA ALA A 174 -5.40 -15.37 -3.83
C ALA A 174 -6.72 -15.74 -3.14
N ILE A 175 -7.79 -14.95 -3.37
CA ILE A 175 -9.13 -15.27 -2.86
C ILE A 175 -9.60 -16.63 -3.37
N SER A 176 -9.35 -16.97 -4.64
CA SER A 176 -9.72 -18.27 -5.20
C SER A 176 -9.00 -19.45 -4.52
N ILE A 177 -7.74 -19.25 -4.11
CA ILE A 177 -6.96 -20.24 -3.37
C ILE A 177 -7.52 -20.39 -1.94
N LEU A 178 -7.77 -19.27 -1.24
CA LEU A 178 -8.38 -19.27 0.09
C LEU A 178 -9.72 -20.01 0.09
N LEU A 179 -10.63 -19.66 -0.83
CA LEU A 179 -11.95 -20.28 -0.95
C LEU A 179 -11.89 -21.77 -1.28
N LYS A 180 -10.87 -22.21 -2.02
CA LYS A 180 -10.68 -23.64 -2.35
C LYS A 180 -10.21 -24.43 -1.14
N GLU A 181 -9.45 -23.82 -0.23
CA GLU A 181 -8.85 -24.49 0.92
C GLU A 181 -9.74 -24.45 2.15
N SER A 182 -10.41 -23.32 2.39
CA SER A 182 -11.33 -23.17 3.49
C SER A 182 -12.36 -22.09 3.18
N THR A 183 -13.60 -22.38 3.56
CA THR A 183 -14.70 -21.42 3.55
C THR A 183 -14.99 -20.89 4.95
N GLU A 184 -14.16 -21.20 5.94
CA GLU A 184 -14.40 -20.88 7.35
C GLU A 184 -13.76 -19.54 7.79
N TRP A 185 -13.52 -18.61 6.87
CA TRP A 185 -13.06 -17.26 7.21
C TRP A 185 -14.17 -16.25 6.97
N ASP A 186 -14.23 -15.23 7.81
CA ASP A 186 -15.29 -14.22 7.82
C ASP A 186 -14.96 -13.00 6.95
N TRP A 187 -13.70 -12.56 6.98
CA TRP A 187 -13.25 -11.36 6.27
C TRP A 187 -11.93 -11.58 5.56
N PHE A 188 -11.82 -10.94 4.39
CA PHE A 188 -10.60 -10.88 3.60
C PHE A 188 -9.92 -9.52 3.76
N ILE A 189 -8.61 -9.52 3.98
CA ILE A 189 -7.79 -8.32 4.15
C ILE A 189 -6.59 -8.40 3.20
N ASN A 190 -6.46 -7.41 2.31
CA ASN A 190 -5.29 -7.26 1.46
C ASN A 190 -4.27 -6.32 2.11
N LEU A 191 -3.03 -6.79 2.20
CA LEU A 191 -1.87 -6.07 2.70
C LEU A 191 -0.75 -6.12 1.67
N SER A 192 0.08 -5.10 1.69
CA SER A 192 1.37 -5.04 1.01
C SER A 192 2.52 -5.25 1.99
N ALA A 193 3.73 -5.50 1.48
CA ALA A 193 4.94 -5.56 2.28
C ALA A 193 5.31 -4.23 2.97
N SER A 194 4.68 -3.13 2.58
CA SER A 194 4.89 -1.82 3.21
C SER A 194 3.93 -1.55 4.37
N ASP A 195 2.87 -2.34 4.50
CA ASP A 195 1.86 -2.18 5.54
C ASP A 195 2.30 -2.80 6.87
N TYR A 196 1.85 -2.21 7.98
CA TYR A 196 2.12 -2.69 9.33
C TYR A 196 0.94 -2.41 10.27
N PRO A 197 0.52 -3.39 11.10
CA PRO A 197 -0.63 -3.19 11.98
C PRO A 197 -0.32 -2.15 13.06
N LEU A 198 -1.33 -1.31 13.38
CA LEU A 198 -1.27 -0.32 14.46
C LEU A 198 -1.85 -0.83 15.78
N MET A 199 -2.56 -1.95 15.75
CA MET A 199 -3.16 -2.63 16.90
C MET A 199 -2.73 -4.10 16.88
N THR A 200 -2.81 -4.77 18.03
CA THR A 200 -2.46 -6.18 18.11
C THR A 200 -3.52 -7.03 17.39
N GLN A 201 -3.15 -8.25 17.03
CA GLN A 201 -4.07 -9.15 16.36
C GLN A 201 -5.26 -9.54 17.26
N ASP A 202 -5.03 -9.68 18.56
CA ASP A 202 -6.08 -10.00 19.54
C ASP A 202 -7.07 -8.84 19.71
N ASP A 203 -6.58 -7.60 19.78
CA ASP A 203 -7.43 -6.40 19.85
C ASP A 203 -8.29 -6.27 18.59
N LEU A 204 -7.73 -6.56 17.41
CA LEU A 204 -8.46 -6.55 16.14
C LEU A 204 -9.58 -7.60 16.16
N LEU A 205 -9.29 -8.84 16.57
CA LEU A 205 -10.28 -9.91 16.66
C LEU A 205 -11.39 -9.59 17.66
N HIS A 206 -11.05 -8.96 18.79
CA HIS A 206 -12.01 -8.49 19.78
C HIS A 206 -12.88 -7.33 19.25
N ALA A 207 -12.30 -6.36 18.54
CA ALA A 207 -13.07 -5.28 17.94
C ALA A 207 -14.07 -5.83 16.90
N PHE A 208 -13.63 -6.78 16.07
CA PHE A 208 -14.44 -7.38 15.02
C PHE A 208 -15.46 -8.41 15.56
N SER A 209 -15.31 -8.93 16.77
CA SER A 209 -16.30 -9.87 17.35
C SER A 209 -17.67 -9.22 17.52
N ASN A 210 -17.71 -7.90 17.76
CA ASN A 210 -18.94 -7.13 17.95
C ASN A 210 -19.57 -6.65 16.63
N LEU A 211 -18.94 -6.92 15.49
CA LEU A 211 -19.41 -6.50 14.17
C LEU A 211 -20.15 -7.65 13.47
N SER A 212 -21.22 -7.30 12.77
CA SER A 212 -21.95 -8.22 11.89
C SER A 212 -21.03 -8.72 10.78
N ARG A 213 -20.94 -10.04 10.58
CA ARG A 213 -20.13 -10.68 9.53
C ARG A 213 -20.53 -10.28 8.11
N ASN A 214 -21.73 -9.71 7.94
CA ASN A 214 -22.27 -9.28 6.65
C ASN A 214 -21.78 -7.89 6.21
N LEU A 215 -20.86 -7.26 6.94
CA LEU A 215 -20.32 -5.94 6.62
C LEU A 215 -19.04 -6.02 5.79
N ASN A 216 -18.89 -5.08 4.86
CA ASN A 216 -17.68 -4.87 4.07
C ASN A 216 -17.12 -3.48 4.36
N PHE A 217 -15.79 -3.40 4.53
CA PHE A 217 -15.08 -2.14 4.82
C PHE A 217 -14.28 -1.74 3.59
N ILE A 218 -14.85 -0.87 2.76
CA ILE A 218 -14.23 -0.38 1.52
C ILE A 218 -14.35 1.14 1.49
N GLU A 219 -13.23 1.83 1.32
CA GLU A 219 -13.25 3.28 1.12
C GLU A 219 -13.76 3.60 -0.29
N LEU A 220 -14.94 4.21 -0.38
CA LEU A 220 -15.45 4.77 -1.64
C LEU A 220 -15.05 6.23 -1.78
N MET A 221 -14.25 6.54 -2.80
CA MET A 221 -14.05 7.91 -3.24
C MET A 221 -14.97 8.26 -4.41
N GLN A 222 -15.73 9.35 -4.30
CA GLN A 222 -16.41 9.93 -5.46
C GLN A 222 -15.37 10.38 -6.50
N ILE A 223 -15.45 9.82 -7.71
CA ILE A 223 -14.55 10.14 -8.82
C ILE A 223 -15.15 11.33 -9.59
N THR A 224 -14.84 12.55 -9.17
CA THR A 224 -15.30 13.78 -9.84
C THR A 224 -14.14 14.67 -10.29
N GLY A 225 -14.39 15.50 -11.30
CA GLY A 225 -13.44 16.49 -11.81
C GLY A 225 -12.14 15.89 -12.37
N TRP A 226 -10.99 16.41 -11.94
CA TRP A 226 -9.66 16.01 -12.42
C TRP A 226 -9.35 14.53 -12.14
N LYS A 227 -9.93 13.92 -11.09
CA LYS A 227 -9.74 12.51 -10.74
C LYS A 227 -10.30 11.57 -11.82
N LEU A 228 -11.41 11.94 -12.45
CA LEU A 228 -12.02 11.14 -13.53
C LEU A 228 -11.08 10.99 -14.73
N ASN A 229 -10.47 12.11 -15.15
CA ASN A 229 -9.57 12.12 -16.29
C ASN A 229 -8.26 11.36 -16.03
N GLN A 230 -7.79 11.30 -14.78
CA GLN A 230 -6.54 10.62 -14.43
C GLN A 230 -6.70 9.17 -13.97
N ARG A 231 -7.85 8.77 -13.43
CA ARG A 231 -8.06 7.45 -12.82
C ARG A 231 -9.06 6.55 -13.55
N ALA A 232 -10.07 7.12 -14.22
CA ALA A 232 -11.15 6.33 -14.82
C ALA A 232 -11.12 6.29 -16.36
N LYS A 233 -10.70 7.38 -17.01
CA LYS A 233 -10.65 7.47 -18.48
C LYS A 233 -9.44 6.85 -19.17
N PRO A 234 -8.22 6.78 -18.56
CA PRO A 234 -7.07 6.24 -19.27
C PRO A 234 -7.25 4.76 -19.64
N ILE A 235 -6.90 4.41 -20.87
CA ILE A 235 -6.75 3.01 -21.28
C ILE A 235 -5.38 2.54 -20.80
N ILE A 236 -5.37 1.50 -19.96
CA ILE A 236 -4.14 0.94 -19.39
C ILE A 236 -3.80 -0.33 -20.16
N ILE A 237 -2.63 -0.34 -20.78
CA ILE A 237 -2.05 -1.54 -21.39
C ILE A 237 -1.15 -2.19 -20.35
N ASP A 238 -1.54 -3.37 -19.88
CA ASP A 238 -0.80 -4.10 -18.86
C ASP A 238 0.31 -4.98 -19.48
N PRO A 239 1.60 -4.66 -19.28
CA PRO A 239 2.69 -5.49 -19.77
C PRO A 239 2.67 -6.89 -19.15
N GLY A 240 2.17 -7.06 -17.92
CA GLY A 240 2.10 -8.35 -17.24
C GLY A 240 1.21 -9.36 -17.94
N LEU A 241 0.19 -8.91 -18.68
CA LEU A 241 -0.67 -9.78 -19.49
C LEU A 241 -0.08 -10.09 -20.88
N TYR A 242 0.69 -9.17 -21.44
CA TYR A 242 1.22 -9.31 -22.80
C TYR A 242 2.53 -10.12 -22.85
N TYR A 243 3.48 -9.82 -21.96
CA TYR A 243 4.82 -10.43 -22.03
C TYR A 243 4.84 -11.91 -21.58
N GLN A 244 3.88 -12.37 -20.77
CA GLN A 244 3.79 -13.78 -20.37
C GLN A 244 3.53 -14.72 -21.58
N LYS A 245 2.84 -14.22 -22.62
CA LYS A 245 2.56 -15.00 -23.84
C LYS A 245 3.80 -15.22 -24.70
N ASN A 246 4.78 -14.31 -24.63
CA ASN A 246 6.05 -14.42 -25.34
C ASN A 246 7.11 -15.19 -24.52
N LEU A 247 6.99 -15.25 -23.19
CA LEU A 247 7.89 -16.06 -22.34
C LEU A 247 7.57 -17.57 -22.39
N THR A 248 6.32 -17.92 -22.70
CA THR A 248 5.92 -19.33 -22.92
C THR A 248 6.15 -19.78 -24.36
N LEU A 249 6.42 -18.87 -25.29
CA LEU A 249 6.64 -19.13 -26.71
C LEU A 249 7.88 -18.37 -27.19
N HIS A 250 9.00 -19.09 -27.22
CA HIS A 250 10.24 -18.84 -28.00
C HIS A 250 11.49 -18.37 -27.25
N GLY A 251 12.56 -19.17 -27.45
CA GLY A 251 13.94 -18.68 -27.52
C GLY A 251 14.13 -17.62 -28.61
N PRO A 252 15.35 -17.13 -28.84
CA PRO A 252 15.57 -15.81 -29.40
C PRO A 252 15.10 -15.74 -30.85
N LEU A 253 14.12 -14.89 -31.14
CA LEU A 253 13.79 -14.52 -32.52
C LEU A 253 13.63 -13.01 -32.66
N SER A 254 14.18 -12.58 -33.80
CA SER A 254 14.49 -11.22 -34.25
C SER A 254 13.30 -10.26 -34.30
N ALA A 255 13.62 -8.98 -34.17
CA ALA A 255 12.74 -7.83 -34.03
C ALA A 255 12.07 -7.34 -35.34
N ASP A 256 11.47 -8.22 -36.15
CA ASP A 256 10.88 -7.82 -37.46
C ASP A 256 9.40 -8.24 -37.67
N HIS A 257 8.61 -8.34 -36.60
CA HIS A 257 7.17 -8.57 -36.74
C HIS A 257 6.32 -7.62 -35.88
N PHE A 258 6.50 -6.32 -36.15
CA PHE A 258 5.50 -5.32 -35.82
C PHE A 258 4.45 -5.25 -36.94
N LEU A 259 3.18 -5.07 -36.55
CA LEU A 259 1.99 -4.79 -37.37
C LEU A 259 1.22 -6.02 -37.87
N HIS A 260 0.39 -6.60 -37.01
CA HIS A 260 -1.02 -6.95 -37.27
C HIS A 260 -1.48 -7.96 -36.20
N HIS A 261 -2.08 -7.49 -35.11
CA HIS A 261 -3.20 -8.16 -34.42
C HIS A 261 -3.57 -7.38 -33.15
N SER A 262 -4.37 -6.32 -33.33
CA SER A 262 -5.16 -5.74 -32.24
C SER A 262 -6.48 -6.50 -32.17
N SER A 263 -6.58 -7.49 -31.29
CA SER A 263 -7.84 -8.14 -30.97
C SER A 263 -8.21 -7.76 -29.53
N CYS A 264 -9.16 -6.83 -29.46
CA CYS A 264 -9.81 -6.31 -28.27
C CYS A 264 -10.51 -7.46 -27.52
N LEU A 265 -10.16 -7.67 -26.24
CA LEU A 265 -10.91 -8.55 -25.35
C LEU A 265 -11.99 -7.72 -24.65
N GLN A 266 -13.18 -7.76 -25.23
CA GLN A 266 -14.41 -7.22 -24.66
C GLN A 266 -14.95 -8.24 -23.65
N VAL A 267 -14.75 -7.99 -22.36
CA VAL A 267 -15.40 -8.76 -21.29
C VAL A 267 -16.83 -8.24 -21.17
N GLN A 268 -17.77 -9.02 -21.69
CA GLN A 268 -19.20 -8.78 -21.57
C GLN A 268 -19.68 -9.49 -20.30
N LEU A 269 -19.96 -8.71 -19.26
CA LEU A 269 -20.69 -9.18 -18.08
C LEU A 269 -22.16 -9.30 -18.47
N GLY A 270 -22.73 -10.50 -18.28
CA GLY A 270 -24.16 -10.76 -18.39
C GLY A 270 -24.93 -10.34 -17.15
#